data_AF-A0AAV2R2Y7-F1
#
_entry.id   AF-A0AAV2R2Y7-F1
#
_cell.length_a   1.000
_cell.length_b   1.000
_cell.length_c   1.000
_cell.angle_alpha   90.00
_cell.angle_beta   90.00
_cell.angle_gamma   90.00
#
_symmetry.space_group_name_H-M   'P 1'
#
loop_
_entity.id
_entity.type
_entity.pdbx_description
1 polymer ?
#
loop_
_entity_poly.entity_id
_entity_poly.type
_entity_poly.pdbx_seq_one_letter_code
_entity_poly.pdbx_strand_id
1 'polypeptide(L)'
;MLVRFAYSYPDSLTSTTPDENHDAPLEQAIKHIQQLAPLLQDHIGVISAMYAGFIGAWGEWYYTQNYGNEDDLTSEDWDKRLSLVEVLLDALPYPRQIMIRYPHGKQRLLNREDPLQDNEAHDDSAAARLGHHNDCFLAKENDQGTYTDKPKEYPYLQQETRVLIQGGETCQYNPPRTSCPTALKEMCELHYTFLNHEFHERVISGWEEQKCIEEIRWSLGYRLVGIRAVTPETATIGDQLCLSITLKNIGWAAPINPRTLQIILRHTNSGEEITLPADPQVDPRKWLPGEHNFQTSNLVTADAPEGQYQVVLCLGDPAPDLAGLPEYNIVMENLEDTEYPEKRLNLLGNLQILLN
;
A
#
# COMPACT_ATOMS: atom_id res chain seq x y z
N MET A 1 0.51 5.67 -7.71
CA MET A 1 1.88 5.91 -8.23
C MET A 1 2.88 5.71 -7.11
N LEU A 2 4.05 5.12 -7.40
CA LEU A 2 5.18 5.08 -6.48
C LEU A 2 6.20 6.11 -6.96
N VAL A 3 6.68 6.98 -6.06
CA VAL A 3 7.57 8.09 -6.44
C VAL A 3 8.94 7.89 -5.80
N ARG A 4 10.01 8.10 -6.56
CA ARG A 4 11.39 8.16 -6.06
C ARG A 4 12.08 9.37 -6.68
N PHE A 5 12.82 10.12 -5.87
CA PHE A 5 13.72 11.17 -6.32
C PHE A 5 15.16 10.73 -6.09
N ALA A 6 16.05 11.00 -7.04
CA ALA A 6 17.48 10.69 -6.96
C ALA A 6 18.28 11.76 -7.70
N TYR A 7 19.47 12.09 -7.19
CA TYR A 7 20.40 13.02 -7.87
C TYR A 7 21.30 12.30 -8.86
N SER A 8 21.82 11.14 -8.45
CA SER A 8 22.61 10.28 -9.31
C SER A 8 21.71 9.13 -9.78
N TYR A 9 21.29 9.20 -11.03
CA TYR A 9 20.54 8.14 -11.71
C TYR A 9 21.13 8.03 -13.10
N PRO A 10 21.49 6.82 -13.58
CA PRO A 10 22.10 6.69 -14.88
C PRO A 10 21.16 7.12 -16.00
N ASP A 11 21.72 7.75 -17.02
CA ASP A 11 20.98 8.13 -18.26
C ASP A 11 20.33 6.92 -18.98
N SER A 12 20.71 5.68 -18.66
CA SER A 12 20.03 4.47 -19.14
C SER A 12 19.52 3.59 -18.00
N LEU A 13 18.27 3.11 -18.15
CA LEU A 13 17.61 2.13 -17.27
C LEU A 13 18.35 0.77 -17.18
N THR A 14 19.40 0.58 -17.98
CA THR A 14 20.20 -0.65 -18.05
C THR A 14 21.60 -0.50 -17.49
N SER A 15 22.02 0.72 -17.14
CA SER A 15 23.34 0.95 -16.56
C SER A 15 23.32 0.58 -15.08
N THR A 16 24.23 -0.31 -14.71
CA THR A 16 24.48 -0.70 -13.31
C THR A 16 25.56 0.16 -12.66
N THR A 17 26.11 1.13 -13.39
CA THR A 17 27.07 2.11 -12.87
C THR A 17 26.39 3.48 -12.78
N PRO A 18 26.34 4.08 -11.58
CA PRO A 18 25.82 5.43 -11.43
C PRO A 18 26.77 6.43 -12.13
N ASP A 19 26.21 7.49 -12.69
CA ASP A 19 26.99 8.65 -13.14
C ASP A 19 27.71 9.28 -11.93
N GLU A 20 28.79 10.05 -12.18
CA GLU A 20 29.66 10.64 -11.14
C GLU A 20 28.86 11.09 -9.91
N ASN A 21 29.06 10.37 -8.80
CA ASN A 21 28.18 10.34 -7.61
C ASN A 21 28.07 11.70 -6.90
N HIS A 22 27.16 12.58 -7.32
CA HIS A 22 26.93 13.86 -6.66
C HIS A 22 25.51 13.93 -6.07
N ASP A 23 25.26 13.25 -4.96
CA ASP A 23 24.10 13.62 -4.16
C ASP A 23 24.29 15.01 -3.52
N ALA A 24 23.18 15.70 -3.25
CA ALA A 24 23.24 17.05 -2.71
C ALA A 24 23.63 17.02 -1.21
N PRO A 25 24.45 17.98 -0.72
CA PRO A 25 24.63 18.18 0.72
C PRO A 25 23.30 18.43 1.43
N LEU A 26 23.22 18.09 2.72
CA LEU A 26 21.98 18.09 3.51
C LEU A 26 21.13 19.36 3.35
N GLU A 27 21.74 20.55 3.49
CA GLU A 27 21.03 21.83 3.39
C GLU A 27 20.36 22.01 2.02
N GLN A 28 21.03 21.58 0.95
CA GLN A 28 20.50 21.67 -0.41
C GLN A 28 19.41 20.62 -0.64
N ALA A 29 19.59 19.40 -0.14
CA ALA A 29 18.59 18.35 -0.25
C ALA A 29 17.28 18.71 0.46
N ILE A 30 17.36 19.32 1.66
CA ILE A 30 16.19 19.84 2.38
C ILE A 30 15.47 20.91 1.55
N LYS A 31 16.20 21.86 0.93
CA LYS A 31 15.59 22.89 0.06
C LYS A 31 14.85 22.27 -1.13
N HIS A 32 15.41 21.24 -1.76
CA HIS A 32 14.75 20.55 -2.87
C HIS A 32 13.49 19.80 -2.42
N ILE A 33 13.51 19.13 -1.26
CA ILE A 33 12.31 18.48 -0.71
C ILE A 33 11.22 19.53 -0.42
N GLN A 34 11.59 20.67 0.15
CA GLN A 34 10.65 21.78 0.39
C GLN A 34 10.06 22.37 -0.90
N GLN A 35 10.82 22.39 -2.00
CA GLN A 35 10.30 22.80 -3.31
C GLN A 35 9.31 21.78 -3.90
N LEU A 36 9.50 20.48 -3.61
CA LEU A 36 8.61 19.41 -4.05
C LEU A 36 7.36 19.28 -3.18
N ALA A 37 7.42 19.69 -1.91
CA ALA A 37 6.34 19.50 -0.94
C ALA A 37 4.95 20.00 -1.44
N PRO A 38 4.79 21.21 -2.01
CA PRO A 38 3.50 21.64 -2.53
C PRO A 38 2.94 20.71 -3.62
N LEU A 39 3.81 20.18 -4.50
CA LEU A 39 3.39 19.26 -5.56
C LEU A 39 3.00 17.88 -5.01
N LEU A 40 3.76 17.38 -4.03
CA LEU A 40 3.44 16.12 -3.36
C LEU A 40 2.12 16.20 -2.61
N GLN A 41 1.84 17.35 -1.99
CA GLN A 41 0.61 17.61 -1.24
C GLN A 41 -0.60 17.77 -2.17
N ASP A 42 -0.47 18.58 -3.23
CA ASP A 42 -1.55 18.81 -4.21
C ASP A 42 -1.91 17.54 -5.00
N HIS A 43 -0.99 16.57 -5.08
CA HIS A 43 -1.20 15.31 -5.80
C HIS A 43 -1.14 14.08 -4.90
N ILE A 44 -1.34 14.24 -3.59
CA ILE A 44 -1.29 13.14 -2.62
C ILE A 44 -2.28 12.02 -2.98
N GLY A 45 -3.41 12.35 -3.59
CA GLY A 45 -4.44 11.40 -4.01
C GLY A 45 -3.92 10.31 -4.94
N VAL A 46 -3.02 10.64 -5.88
CA VAL A 46 -2.48 9.68 -6.87
C VAL A 46 -1.19 9.00 -6.42
N ILE A 47 -0.60 9.43 -5.30
CA ILE A 47 0.60 8.84 -4.71
C ILE A 47 0.18 7.69 -3.78
N SER A 48 0.71 6.50 -4.02
CA SER A 48 0.46 5.31 -3.20
C SER A 48 1.44 5.26 -2.03
N ALA A 49 2.72 5.50 -2.32
CA ALA A 49 3.82 5.63 -1.37
C ALA A 49 5.01 6.32 -2.07
N MET A 50 6.02 6.72 -1.31
CA MET A 50 7.24 7.34 -1.82
C MET A 50 8.46 6.58 -1.30
N TYR A 51 9.49 6.38 -2.12
CA TYR A 51 10.79 5.94 -1.63
C TYR A 51 11.47 7.10 -0.90
N ALA A 52 12.19 6.84 0.19
CA ALA A 52 12.92 7.90 0.89
C ALA A 52 13.88 8.64 -0.06
N GLY A 53 14.52 7.92 -1.00
CA GLY A 53 15.23 8.53 -2.11
C GLY A 53 16.37 9.45 -1.68
N PHE A 54 16.72 10.39 -2.56
CA PHE A 54 17.65 11.52 -2.40
C PHE A 54 19.12 11.19 -2.08
N ILE A 55 19.41 10.12 -1.35
CA ILE A 55 20.77 9.79 -0.92
C ILE A 55 21.38 8.77 -1.87
N GLY A 56 22.59 9.07 -2.34
CA GLY A 56 23.41 8.16 -3.12
C GLY A 56 22.85 7.82 -4.50
N ALA A 57 23.47 6.81 -5.10
CA ALA A 57 23.09 6.26 -6.40
C ALA A 57 21.67 5.69 -6.36
N TRP A 58 20.89 5.97 -7.40
CA TRP A 58 19.49 5.56 -7.57
C TRP A 58 18.54 6.00 -6.43
N GLY A 59 19.01 6.83 -5.50
CA GLY A 59 18.28 7.19 -4.28
C GLY A 59 18.21 6.06 -3.25
N GLU A 60 19.14 5.11 -3.28
CA GLU A 60 19.10 3.88 -2.45
C GLU A 60 20.03 3.92 -1.23
N TRP A 61 20.55 5.10 -0.89
CA TRP A 61 21.33 5.36 0.32
C TRP A 61 22.70 4.67 0.33
N TYR A 62 23.24 4.43 -0.87
CA TYR A 62 24.55 3.85 -1.10
C TYR A 62 25.31 4.57 -2.22
N TYR A 63 26.63 4.48 -2.22
CA TYR A 63 27.53 5.26 -3.07
C TYR A 63 27.37 6.79 -2.90
N THR A 64 27.19 7.24 -1.66
CA THR A 64 27.02 8.66 -1.31
C THR A 64 28.34 9.33 -0.93
N GLN A 65 28.43 10.64 -1.16
CA GLN A 65 29.53 11.51 -0.69
C GLN A 65 29.18 12.30 0.57
N ASN A 66 27.89 12.49 0.87
CA ASN A 66 27.43 13.42 1.91
C ASN A 66 26.80 12.74 3.14
N TYR A 67 26.44 11.45 3.05
CA TYR A 67 25.63 10.76 4.06
C TYR A 67 26.21 9.41 4.53
N GLY A 68 27.50 9.15 4.24
CA GLY A 68 28.22 7.92 4.60
C GLY A 68 27.70 6.64 3.93
N ASN A 69 28.54 5.61 3.79
CA ASN A 69 28.16 4.31 3.23
C ASN A 69 28.19 3.24 4.33
N GLU A 70 27.39 2.18 4.20
CA GLU A 70 27.09 1.23 5.30
C GLU A 70 28.31 0.66 6.03
N ASP A 71 29.43 0.47 5.35
CA ASP A 71 30.64 -0.07 5.96
C ASP A 71 31.33 0.91 6.95
N ASP A 72 30.92 2.19 7.00
CA ASP A 72 31.58 3.26 7.79
C ASP A 72 30.60 4.38 8.24
N LEU A 73 29.34 4.06 8.56
CA LEU A 73 28.36 5.08 8.99
C LEU A 73 28.66 5.63 10.39
N THR A 74 28.96 6.93 10.45
CA THR A 74 29.17 7.65 11.72
C THR A 74 27.84 8.09 12.35
N SER A 75 27.88 8.59 13.59
CA SER A 75 26.69 9.20 14.21
C SER A 75 26.22 10.44 13.45
N GLU A 76 27.14 11.24 12.91
CA GLU A 76 26.81 12.42 12.10
C GLU A 76 26.08 12.04 10.80
N ASP A 77 26.45 10.91 10.18
CA ASP A 77 25.78 10.42 8.98
C ASP A 77 24.33 9.99 9.27
N TRP A 78 24.12 9.33 10.41
CA TRP A 78 22.76 9.00 10.88
C TRP A 78 21.93 10.24 11.20
N ASP A 79 22.52 11.26 11.83
CA ASP A 79 21.83 12.52 12.11
C ASP A 79 21.38 13.23 10.81
N LYS A 80 22.23 13.20 9.76
CA LYS A 80 21.88 13.74 8.44
C LYS A 80 20.75 12.94 7.77
N ARG A 81 20.83 11.60 7.81
CA ARG A 81 19.79 10.70 7.27
C ARG A 81 18.45 10.91 7.98
N LEU A 82 18.47 11.04 9.31
CA LEU A 82 17.28 11.32 10.11
C LEU A 82 16.67 12.68 9.74
N SER A 83 17.49 13.74 9.66
CA SER A 83 17.03 15.07 9.28
C SER A 83 16.33 15.08 7.91
N LEU A 84 16.82 14.29 6.94
CA LEU A 84 16.13 14.13 5.65
C LEU A 84 14.79 13.42 5.79
N VAL A 85 14.74 12.31 6.53
CA VAL A 85 13.51 11.54 6.72
C VAL A 85 12.42 12.36 7.41
N GLU A 86 12.76 13.17 8.41
CA GLU A 86 11.82 14.08 9.07
C GLU A 86 11.22 15.08 8.06
N VAL A 87 12.06 15.72 7.24
CA VAL A 87 11.58 16.67 6.21
C VAL A 87 10.76 15.97 5.13
N LEU A 88 11.07 14.72 4.79
CA LEU A 88 10.26 13.93 3.84
C LEU A 88 8.89 13.57 4.42
N LEU A 89 8.81 13.23 5.71
CA LEU A 89 7.55 12.94 6.42
C LEU A 89 6.65 14.17 6.51
N ASP A 90 7.23 15.38 6.59
CA ASP A 90 6.50 16.64 6.50
C ASP A 90 6.06 16.96 5.05
N ALA A 91 6.92 16.69 4.07
CA ALA A 91 6.66 17.02 2.67
C ALA A 91 5.57 16.14 2.03
N LEU A 92 5.56 14.85 2.36
CA LEU A 92 4.51 13.92 1.97
C LEU A 92 3.64 13.67 3.20
N PRO A 93 2.44 14.25 3.35
CA PRO A 93 1.70 14.16 4.61
C PRO A 93 1.02 12.79 4.84
N TYR A 94 0.60 12.56 6.10
CA TYR A 94 -0.29 11.46 6.46
C TYR A 94 -1.53 11.44 5.54
N PRO A 95 -2.00 10.28 5.07
CA PRO A 95 -1.67 8.92 5.49
C PRO A 95 -0.59 8.21 4.66
N ARG A 96 0.15 8.92 3.80
CA ARG A 96 1.10 8.25 2.89
C ARG A 96 2.35 7.79 3.62
N GLN A 97 2.85 6.64 3.16
CA GLN A 97 4.05 6.00 3.70
C GLN A 97 5.28 6.31 2.83
N ILE A 98 6.44 6.30 3.49
CA ILE A 98 7.76 6.47 2.90
C ILE A 98 8.56 5.18 3.09
N MET A 99 9.23 4.69 2.06
CA MET A 99 9.91 3.40 2.09
C MET A 99 11.41 3.56 2.35
N ILE A 100 11.93 2.76 3.27
CA ILE A 100 13.36 2.63 3.60
C ILE A 100 13.85 1.26 3.16
N ARG A 101 15.01 1.19 2.49
CA ARG A 101 15.56 -0.07 1.97
C ARG A 101 15.94 -1.04 3.09
N TYR A 102 16.67 -0.52 4.06
CA TYR A 102 17.37 -1.32 5.05
C TYR A 102 16.57 -1.41 6.36
N PRO A 103 16.20 -2.61 6.83
CA PRO A 103 15.49 -2.78 8.11
C PRO A 103 16.28 -2.18 9.28
N HIS A 104 17.57 -2.50 9.38
CA HIS A 104 18.47 -1.91 10.39
C HIS A 104 18.53 -0.37 10.29
N GLY A 105 18.40 0.18 9.08
CA GLY A 105 18.37 1.62 8.86
C GLY A 105 17.13 2.26 9.46
N LYS A 106 15.96 1.66 9.26
CA LYS A 106 14.72 2.10 9.92
C LYS A 106 14.83 2.00 11.44
N GLN A 107 15.32 0.88 11.97
CA GLN A 107 15.50 0.69 13.42
C GLN A 107 16.40 1.78 14.02
N ARG A 108 17.49 2.11 13.32
CA ARG A 108 18.44 3.14 13.75
C ARG A 108 17.84 4.55 13.70
N LEU A 109 17.13 4.90 12.62
CA LEU A 109 16.45 6.19 12.47
C LEU A 109 15.42 6.43 13.58
N LEU A 110 14.65 5.39 13.93
CA LEU A 110 13.62 5.46 14.96
C LEU A 110 14.14 5.21 16.38
N ASN A 111 15.41 4.82 16.52
CA ASN A 111 15.98 4.29 17.76
C ASN A 111 15.07 3.21 18.40
N ARG A 112 14.62 2.27 17.56
CA ARG A 112 13.61 1.26 17.89
C ARG A 112 13.98 -0.08 17.25
N GLU A 113 14.27 -1.08 18.06
CA GLU A 113 14.60 -2.43 17.58
C GLU A 113 13.35 -3.29 17.31
N ASP A 114 12.30 -3.11 18.10
CA ASP A 114 11.07 -3.91 18.00
C ASP A 114 10.21 -3.47 16.81
N PRO A 115 9.57 -4.40 16.09
CA PRO A 115 8.69 -4.05 14.97
C PRO A 115 7.45 -3.27 15.45
N LEU A 116 6.81 -2.55 14.53
CA LEU A 116 5.53 -1.87 14.77
C LEU A 116 4.46 -2.86 15.26
N GLN A 117 3.75 -2.49 16.33
CA GLN A 117 2.63 -3.28 16.84
C GLN A 117 1.32 -2.86 16.16
N ASP A 118 0.37 -3.78 16.02
CA ASP A 118 -0.90 -3.54 15.32
C ASP A 118 -1.72 -2.36 15.88
N ASN A 119 -1.55 -2.02 17.17
CA ASN A 119 -2.22 -0.90 17.82
C ASN A 119 -1.55 0.47 17.59
N GLU A 120 -0.31 0.47 17.10
CA GLU A 120 0.43 1.67 16.66
C GLU A 120 0.27 1.88 15.14
N ALA A 121 -0.30 0.91 14.43
CA ALA A 121 -0.49 0.98 13.00
C ALA A 121 -1.42 2.15 12.62
N HIS A 122 -1.10 2.79 11.49
CA HIS A 122 -1.96 3.77 10.83
C HIS A 122 -2.18 5.09 11.57
N ASP A 123 -1.37 5.43 12.58
CA ASP A 123 -1.29 6.79 13.10
C ASP A 123 -0.34 7.66 12.26
N ASP A 124 -0.14 8.91 12.68
CA ASP A 124 0.73 9.87 12.01
C ASP A 124 2.20 9.78 12.44
N SER A 125 2.57 8.82 13.29
CA SER A 125 3.94 8.65 13.77
C SER A 125 4.88 8.22 12.65
N ALA A 126 6.17 8.55 12.80
CA ALA A 126 7.21 8.07 11.88
C ALA A 126 7.23 6.54 11.79
N ALA A 127 7.03 5.84 12.91
CA ALA A 127 7.04 4.37 12.94
C ALA A 127 5.92 3.76 12.09
N ALA A 128 4.71 4.35 12.10
CA ALA A 128 3.58 3.93 11.29
C ALA A 128 3.63 4.40 9.82
N ARG A 129 4.60 5.25 9.48
CA ARG A 129 4.71 5.87 8.15
C ARG A 129 5.99 5.48 7.39
N LEU A 130 6.96 4.85 8.04
CA LEU A 130 8.16 4.32 7.39
C LEU A 130 7.96 2.84 7.04
N GLY A 131 7.65 2.55 5.78
CA GLY A 131 7.61 1.20 5.22
C GLY A 131 8.95 0.75 4.62
N HIS A 132 8.90 -0.27 3.76
CA HIS A 132 10.08 -0.98 3.29
C HIS A 132 10.11 -1.16 1.78
N HIS A 133 11.32 -1.24 1.25
CA HIS A 133 11.55 -1.76 -0.09
C HIS A 133 12.82 -2.59 -0.13
N ASN A 134 12.95 -3.48 -1.11
CA ASN A 134 14.15 -4.26 -1.35
C ASN A 134 14.47 -4.23 -2.84
N ASP A 135 15.39 -3.34 -3.23
CA ASP A 135 15.80 -3.15 -4.62
C ASP A 135 16.95 -4.06 -5.03
N CYS A 136 16.99 -5.24 -4.45
CA CYS A 136 17.84 -6.35 -4.86
C CYS A 136 17.23 -7.67 -4.38
N PHE A 137 15.90 -7.75 -4.41
CA PHE A 137 15.15 -8.90 -3.95
C PHE A 137 15.66 -10.19 -4.61
N LEU A 138 16.00 -11.17 -3.77
CA LEU A 138 16.56 -12.47 -4.15
C LEU A 138 17.95 -12.46 -4.81
N ALA A 139 18.66 -11.33 -4.90
CA ALA A 139 19.91 -11.25 -5.65
C ALA A 139 21.03 -12.16 -5.08
N LYS A 140 21.14 -12.27 -3.75
CA LYS A 140 22.13 -13.08 -3.00
C LYS A 140 21.51 -13.57 -1.70
N GLU A 141 22.29 -14.18 -0.82
CA GLU A 141 21.79 -14.57 0.51
C GLU A 141 21.26 -13.37 1.30
N ASN A 142 21.92 -12.23 1.19
CA ASN A 142 21.59 -11.00 1.89
C ASN A 142 21.01 -9.89 1.00
N ASP A 143 20.58 -10.23 -0.22
CA ASP A 143 19.97 -9.30 -1.18
C ASP A 143 20.83 -8.04 -1.45
N GLN A 144 22.14 -8.25 -1.69
CA GLN A 144 23.14 -7.20 -1.91
C GLN A 144 23.24 -6.19 -0.75
N GLY A 145 23.19 -6.68 0.49
CA GLY A 145 23.36 -5.84 1.68
C GLY A 145 22.06 -5.28 2.23
N THR A 146 20.90 -5.48 1.58
CA THR A 146 19.60 -5.11 2.17
C THR A 146 19.43 -5.72 3.57
N TYR A 147 19.94 -6.95 3.76
CA TYR A 147 19.92 -7.64 5.05
C TYR A 147 21.32 -7.77 5.64
N THR A 148 21.44 -7.52 6.94
CA THR A 148 22.67 -7.73 7.71
C THR A 148 22.61 -9.01 8.55
N ASP A 149 21.41 -9.39 9.00
CA ASP A 149 21.13 -10.58 9.81
C ASP A 149 19.70 -11.07 9.51
N LYS A 150 19.53 -11.72 8.35
CA LYS A 150 18.25 -12.24 7.86
C LYS A 150 17.43 -13.00 8.91
N PRO A 151 18.00 -13.94 9.69
CA PRO A 151 17.26 -14.65 10.73
C PRO A 151 16.59 -13.75 11.77
N LYS A 152 17.09 -12.53 12.01
CA LYS A 152 16.45 -11.54 12.89
C LYS A 152 15.55 -10.57 12.12
N GLU A 153 15.99 -10.13 10.95
CA GLU A 153 15.28 -9.12 10.16
C GLU A 153 14.01 -9.66 9.49
N TYR A 154 13.94 -10.95 9.14
CA TYR A 154 12.74 -11.54 8.54
C TYR A 154 11.55 -11.54 9.52
N PRO A 155 11.67 -12.05 10.76
CA PRO A 155 10.58 -11.96 11.74
C PRO A 155 10.13 -10.51 12.03
N TYR A 156 11.08 -9.57 12.06
CA TYR A 156 10.78 -8.14 12.19
C TYR A 156 9.92 -7.66 11.01
N LEU A 157 10.35 -7.90 9.77
CA LEU A 157 9.63 -7.51 8.56
C LEU A 157 8.28 -8.21 8.43
N GLN A 158 8.19 -9.50 8.72
CA GLN A 158 6.93 -10.26 8.70
C GLN A 158 5.85 -9.62 9.58
N GLN A 159 6.25 -9.00 10.69
CA GLN A 159 5.33 -8.25 11.56
C GLN A 159 5.03 -6.85 11.01
N GLU A 160 6.05 -6.11 10.55
CA GLU A 160 5.87 -4.74 10.05
C GLU A 160 5.05 -4.68 8.76
N THR A 161 5.31 -5.57 7.81
CA THR A 161 4.72 -5.52 6.46
C THR A 161 3.26 -5.96 6.41
N ARG A 162 2.71 -6.42 7.55
CA ARG A 162 1.26 -6.59 7.72
C ARG A 162 0.51 -5.27 7.57
N VAL A 163 1.12 -4.15 7.96
CA VAL A 163 0.48 -2.83 8.00
C VAL A 163 1.28 -1.75 7.27
N LEU A 164 2.56 -2.00 6.99
CA LEU A 164 3.44 -1.13 6.24
C LEU A 164 3.69 -1.68 4.84
N ILE A 165 3.84 -0.78 3.87
CA ILE A 165 4.13 -1.16 2.48
C ILE A 165 5.47 -1.90 2.40
N GLN A 166 5.50 -2.95 1.59
CA GLN A 166 6.71 -3.66 1.16
C GLN A 166 6.69 -3.81 -0.35
N GLY A 167 7.83 -3.61 -0.99
CA GLY A 167 8.01 -3.92 -2.41
C GLY A 167 9.46 -3.80 -2.83
N GLY A 168 9.71 -3.40 -4.07
CA GLY A 168 11.05 -3.19 -4.61
C GLY A 168 11.22 -3.87 -5.95
N GLU A 169 12.43 -4.37 -6.20
CA GLU A 169 12.82 -4.94 -7.49
C GLU A 169 13.89 -6.01 -7.37
N THR A 170 14.10 -6.76 -8.45
CA THR A 170 15.20 -7.71 -8.54
C THR A 170 16.39 -7.06 -9.22
N CYS A 171 17.62 -7.41 -8.85
CA CYS A 171 18.81 -6.74 -9.41
C CYS A 171 19.90 -7.71 -9.90
N GLN A 172 19.78 -9.01 -9.60
CA GLN A 172 20.76 -10.02 -10.01
C GLN A 172 20.08 -11.37 -10.19
N TYR A 173 20.38 -12.05 -11.31
CA TYR A 173 19.97 -13.44 -11.52
C TYR A 173 20.83 -14.41 -10.71
N ASN A 174 20.22 -15.23 -9.85
CA ASN A 174 20.94 -16.14 -8.95
C ASN A 174 20.09 -17.36 -8.52
N PRO A 175 19.75 -18.31 -9.41
CA PRO A 175 19.06 -19.54 -8.98
C PRO A 175 19.93 -20.41 -8.06
N PRO A 176 19.34 -21.15 -7.09
CA PRO A 176 17.90 -21.28 -6.83
C PRO A 176 17.29 -20.15 -6.00
N ARG A 177 18.09 -19.18 -5.53
CA ARG A 177 17.61 -18.04 -4.72
C ARG A 177 16.57 -17.22 -5.50
N THR A 178 16.80 -16.93 -6.78
CA THR A 178 15.84 -16.22 -7.64
C THR A 178 14.78 -17.12 -8.30
N SER A 179 14.69 -18.41 -7.95
CA SER A 179 13.71 -19.33 -8.53
C SER A 179 12.32 -19.18 -7.88
N CYS A 180 11.28 -19.65 -8.58
CA CYS A 180 9.89 -19.50 -8.15
C CYS A 180 9.59 -19.95 -6.71
N PRO A 181 10.09 -21.11 -6.21
CA PRO A 181 9.78 -21.53 -4.85
C PRO A 181 10.20 -20.50 -3.79
N THR A 182 11.36 -19.87 -3.99
CA THR A 182 11.87 -18.84 -3.07
C THR A 182 11.12 -17.53 -3.25
N ALA A 183 10.86 -17.12 -4.49
CA ALA A 183 10.15 -15.88 -4.80
C ALA A 183 8.72 -15.88 -4.21
N LEU A 184 7.94 -16.92 -4.50
CA LEU A 184 6.57 -17.06 -3.99
C LEU A 184 6.53 -17.11 -2.47
N LYS A 185 7.45 -17.86 -1.85
CA LYS A 185 7.54 -17.98 -0.39
C LYS A 185 7.82 -16.62 0.25
N GLU A 186 8.88 -15.93 -0.17
CA GLU A 186 9.31 -14.71 0.51
C GLU A 186 8.40 -13.51 0.21
N MET A 187 7.84 -13.40 -1.00
CA MET A 187 6.85 -12.35 -1.28
C MET A 187 5.58 -12.54 -0.45
N CYS A 188 5.13 -13.78 -0.25
CA CYS A 188 4.00 -14.11 0.61
C CYS A 188 4.31 -13.82 2.08
N GLU A 189 5.43 -14.32 2.61
CA GLU A 189 5.84 -14.12 4.00
C GLU A 189 6.04 -12.65 4.37
N LEU A 190 6.55 -11.85 3.43
CA LEU A 190 6.86 -10.43 3.65
C LEU A 190 5.75 -9.50 3.12
N HIS A 191 4.56 -10.02 2.80
CA HIS A 191 3.40 -9.23 2.38
C HIS A 191 3.70 -8.22 1.26
N TYR A 192 4.36 -8.69 0.19
CA TYR A 192 4.75 -7.81 -0.92
C TYR A 192 3.51 -7.14 -1.56
N THR A 193 3.52 -5.81 -1.58
CA THR A 193 2.46 -4.98 -2.15
C THR A 193 2.67 -4.74 -3.64
N PHE A 194 3.92 -4.62 -4.07
CA PHE A 194 4.28 -4.39 -5.47
C PHE A 194 5.66 -4.97 -5.77
N LEU A 195 5.97 -5.08 -7.06
CA LEU A 195 7.30 -5.41 -7.57
C LEU A 195 7.53 -4.67 -8.89
N ASN A 196 8.73 -4.16 -9.11
CA ASN A 196 9.15 -3.74 -10.45
C ASN A 196 9.19 -4.97 -11.37
N HIS A 197 8.29 -5.01 -12.35
CA HIS A 197 8.15 -6.13 -13.27
C HIS A 197 9.08 -6.04 -14.48
N GLU A 198 9.76 -4.90 -14.69
CA GLU A 198 10.64 -4.67 -15.84
C GLU A 198 12.10 -4.96 -15.50
N PHE A 199 12.48 -4.87 -14.22
CA PHE A 199 13.86 -5.05 -13.76
C PHE A 199 13.97 -6.12 -12.68
N HIS A 200 14.87 -7.09 -12.78
CA HIS A 200 15.87 -7.41 -13.78
C HIS A 200 15.33 -8.46 -14.76
N GLU A 201 15.30 -8.16 -16.07
CA GLU A 201 14.66 -8.96 -17.13
C GLU A 201 14.92 -10.48 -17.00
N ARG A 202 16.18 -10.91 -16.84
CA ARG A 202 16.50 -12.34 -16.74
C ARG A 202 15.83 -13.06 -15.56
N VAL A 203 15.62 -12.39 -14.43
CA VAL A 203 14.91 -12.96 -13.27
C VAL A 203 13.43 -13.13 -13.60
N ILE A 204 12.82 -12.07 -14.16
CA ILE A 204 11.41 -12.07 -14.56
C ILE A 204 11.14 -13.17 -15.59
N SER A 205 11.95 -13.27 -16.66
CA SER A 205 11.85 -14.36 -17.65
C SER A 205 12.03 -15.74 -17.01
N GLY A 206 12.87 -15.86 -15.98
CA GLY A 206 13.02 -17.10 -15.22
C GLY A 206 11.73 -17.52 -14.50
N TRP A 207 10.93 -16.57 -14.00
CA TRP A 207 9.62 -16.85 -13.41
C TRP A 207 8.53 -17.15 -14.45
N GLU A 208 8.63 -16.57 -15.63
CA GLU A 208 7.80 -16.92 -16.79
C GLU A 208 8.08 -18.37 -17.24
N GLU A 209 9.35 -18.74 -17.41
CA GLU A 209 9.79 -20.09 -17.78
C GLU A 209 9.31 -21.15 -16.77
N GLN A 210 9.37 -20.81 -15.48
CA GLN A 210 8.91 -21.65 -14.37
C GLN A 210 7.41 -21.53 -14.08
N LYS A 211 6.68 -20.69 -14.83
CA LYS A 211 5.22 -20.52 -14.79
C LYS A 211 4.65 -20.02 -13.44
N CYS A 212 5.40 -19.25 -12.67
CA CYS A 212 4.88 -18.63 -11.44
C CYS A 212 4.58 -17.13 -11.56
N ILE A 213 4.92 -16.48 -12.69
CA ILE A 213 4.74 -15.03 -12.85
C ILE A 213 3.27 -14.59 -12.67
N GLU A 214 2.30 -15.40 -13.12
CA GLU A 214 0.89 -15.09 -12.96
C GLU A 214 0.44 -15.17 -11.51
N GLU A 215 0.94 -16.14 -10.75
CA GLU A 215 0.70 -16.22 -9.31
C GLU A 215 1.28 -15.00 -8.59
N ILE A 216 2.49 -14.55 -8.96
CA ILE A 216 3.08 -13.30 -8.44
C ILE A 216 2.18 -12.11 -8.76
N ARG A 217 1.84 -11.89 -10.03
CA ARG A 217 0.98 -10.77 -10.47
C ARG A 217 -0.36 -10.76 -9.75
N TRP A 218 -0.92 -11.93 -9.51
CA TRP A 218 -2.24 -12.07 -8.89
C TRP A 218 -2.23 -11.92 -7.38
N SER A 219 -1.07 -12.12 -6.75
CA SER A 219 -0.94 -12.13 -5.30
C SER A 219 -0.29 -10.87 -4.73
N LEU A 220 0.43 -10.07 -5.53
CA LEU A 220 0.98 -8.79 -5.06
C LEU A 220 -0.15 -7.85 -4.57
N GLY A 221 0.06 -7.24 -3.40
CA GLY A 221 -0.93 -6.34 -2.82
C GLY A 221 -2.16 -7.09 -2.30
N TYR A 222 -3.30 -6.41 -2.34
CA TYR A 222 -4.57 -7.00 -1.96
C TYR A 222 -5.35 -7.45 -3.19
N ARG A 223 -6.16 -8.49 -3.01
CA ARG A 223 -7.15 -8.93 -3.98
C ARG A 223 -8.40 -9.39 -3.25
N LEU A 224 -9.38 -8.49 -3.20
CA LEU A 224 -10.61 -8.72 -2.44
C LEU A 224 -11.63 -9.46 -3.32
N VAL A 225 -12.08 -10.60 -2.80
CA VAL A 225 -12.96 -11.55 -3.48
C VAL A 225 -13.97 -12.10 -2.46
N GLY A 226 -14.88 -12.94 -2.91
CA GLY A 226 -15.77 -13.68 -2.02
C GLY A 226 -16.81 -12.84 -1.29
N ILE A 227 -17.10 -11.61 -1.74
CA ILE A 227 -17.99 -10.74 -0.99
C ILE A 227 -19.40 -11.32 -0.89
N ARG A 228 -19.88 -11.40 0.34
CA ARG A 228 -21.24 -11.83 0.68
C ARG A 228 -21.75 -10.91 1.76
N ALA A 229 -23.02 -10.53 1.66
CA ALA A 229 -23.71 -9.80 2.71
C ALA A 229 -24.96 -10.56 3.13
N VAL A 230 -25.18 -10.61 4.44
CA VAL A 230 -26.50 -10.90 4.99
C VAL A 230 -27.19 -9.56 5.16
N THR A 231 -28.20 -9.32 4.34
CA THR A 231 -29.00 -8.10 4.32
C THR A 231 -30.42 -8.43 4.79
N PRO A 232 -31.10 -7.55 5.55
CA PRO A 232 -32.53 -7.70 5.79
C PRO A 232 -33.30 -7.66 4.47
N GLU A 233 -34.30 -8.54 4.31
CA GLU A 233 -35.17 -8.51 3.12
C GLU A 233 -36.06 -7.26 3.10
N THR A 234 -36.42 -6.77 4.29
CA THR A 234 -37.25 -5.59 4.49
C THR A 234 -36.67 -4.68 5.57
N ALA A 235 -36.90 -3.38 5.45
CA ALA A 235 -36.65 -2.40 6.50
C ALA A 235 -37.72 -1.29 6.45
N THR A 236 -38.01 -0.68 7.59
CA THR A 236 -38.95 0.44 7.70
C THR A 236 -38.17 1.72 7.99
N ILE A 237 -38.73 2.87 7.59
CA ILE A 237 -38.12 4.17 7.92
C ILE A 237 -38.00 4.31 9.45
N GLY A 238 -36.77 4.55 9.92
CA GLY A 238 -36.43 4.60 11.35
C GLY A 238 -35.81 3.31 11.91
N ASP A 239 -35.80 2.21 11.14
CA ASP A 239 -35.11 0.99 11.53
C ASP A 239 -33.58 1.12 11.41
N GLN A 240 -32.87 0.26 12.13
CA GLN A 240 -31.44 0.04 11.92
C GLN A 240 -31.25 -1.01 10.83
N LEU A 241 -30.69 -0.60 9.69
CA LEU A 241 -30.22 -1.49 8.63
C LEU A 241 -28.87 -2.09 9.05
N CYS A 242 -28.93 -3.27 9.66
CA CYS A 242 -27.74 -4.04 10.03
C CYS A 242 -27.31 -4.95 8.87
N LEU A 243 -26.07 -4.79 8.41
CA LEU A 243 -25.46 -5.66 7.39
C LEU A 243 -24.32 -6.46 8.02
N SER A 244 -24.28 -7.76 7.74
CA SER A 244 -23.12 -8.59 8.05
C SER A 244 -22.41 -8.93 6.75
N ILE A 245 -21.18 -8.44 6.58
CA ILE A 245 -20.40 -8.58 5.35
C ILE A 245 -19.22 -9.51 5.60
N THR A 246 -19.06 -10.48 4.71
CA THR A 246 -17.90 -11.37 4.63
C THR A 246 -17.18 -11.10 3.33
N LEU A 247 -15.85 -11.02 3.37
CA LEU A 247 -14.99 -10.97 2.18
C LEU A 247 -13.71 -11.77 2.42
N LYS A 248 -12.97 -12.05 1.36
CA LYS A 248 -11.68 -12.71 1.43
C LYS A 248 -10.64 -11.89 0.69
N ASN A 249 -9.49 -11.63 1.30
CA ASN A 249 -8.31 -11.16 0.61
C ASN A 249 -7.47 -12.37 0.17
N ILE A 250 -7.30 -12.58 -1.14
CA ILE A 250 -6.45 -13.63 -1.71
C ILE A 250 -5.09 -13.10 -2.21
N GLY A 251 -4.80 -11.82 -2.01
CA GLY A 251 -3.47 -11.26 -2.19
C GLY A 251 -2.57 -11.51 -0.97
N TRP A 252 -1.34 -11.00 -1.02
CA TRP A 252 -0.32 -11.13 0.02
C TRP A 252 -0.29 -9.96 1.00
N ALA A 253 -0.89 -8.82 0.68
CA ALA A 253 -0.91 -7.64 1.55
C ALA A 253 -2.33 -7.11 1.76
N ALA A 254 -2.53 -6.35 2.83
CA ALA A 254 -3.73 -5.54 3.00
C ALA A 254 -3.66 -4.27 2.12
N PRO A 255 -4.79 -3.59 1.88
CA PRO A 255 -4.78 -2.19 1.44
C PRO A 255 -3.85 -1.34 2.33
N ILE A 256 -2.92 -0.60 1.74
CA ILE A 256 -1.95 0.22 2.50
C ILE A 256 -2.46 1.64 2.79
N ASN A 257 -3.39 2.13 1.97
CA ASN A 257 -3.97 3.47 2.06
C ASN A 257 -5.41 3.37 2.54
N PRO A 258 -5.90 4.35 3.34
CA PRO A 258 -7.24 4.31 3.88
C PRO A 258 -8.29 4.33 2.77
N ARG A 259 -9.43 3.71 3.05
CA ARG A 259 -10.61 3.68 2.19
C ARG A 259 -11.84 3.91 3.03
N THR A 260 -12.72 4.78 2.54
CA THR A 260 -14.00 5.05 3.18
C THR A 260 -14.99 3.98 2.76
N LEU A 261 -15.49 3.21 3.73
CA LEU A 261 -16.54 2.24 3.52
C LEU A 261 -17.91 2.91 3.61
N GLN A 262 -18.67 2.84 2.52
CA GLN A 262 -20.03 3.38 2.46
C GLN A 262 -21.01 2.36 1.90
N ILE A 263 -22.22 2.37 2.45
CA ILE A 263 -23.36 1.67 1.90
C ILE A 263 -24.17 2.66 1.08
N ILE A 264 -24.50 2.28 -0.15
CA ILE A 264 -25.34 3.05 -1.06
C ILE A 264 -26.61 2.24 -1.28
N LEU A 265 -27.76 2.86 -1.02
CA LEU A 265 -29.07 2.33 -1.39
C LEU A 265 -29.45 2.93 -2.73
N ARG A 266 -29.55 2.09 -3.76
CA ARG A 266 -29.95 2.52 -5.10
C ARG A 266 -31.38 2.08 -5.37
N HIS A 267 -32.30 3.02 -5.54
CA HIS A 267 -33.68 2.71 -5.85
C HIS A 267 -33.78 2.06 -7.24
N THR A 268 -34.39 0.88 -7.34
CA THR A 268 -34.33 0.05 -8.56
C THR A 268 -35.06 0.68 -9.75
N ASN A 269 -36.10 1.48 -9.50
CA ASN A 269 -36.90 2.08 -10.57
C ASN A 269 -36.39 3.45 -11.03
N SER A 270 -36.01 4.33 -10.08
CA SER A 270 -35.56 5.70 -10.41
C SER A 270 -34.06 5.78 -10.63
N GLY A 271 -33.29 4.81 -10.13
CA GLY A 271 -31.83 4.84 -10.12
C GLY A 271 -31.24 5.84 -9.13
N GLU A 272 -32.07 6.49 -8.31
CA GLU A 272 -31.65 7.43 -7.27
C GLU A 272 -30.81 6.71 -6.20
N GLU A 273 -29.75 7.37 -5.75
CA GLU A 273 -28.76 6.81 -4.82
C GLU A 273 -28.75 7.58 -3.52
N ILE A 274 -28.81 6.85 -2.42
CA ILE A 274 -28.73 7.39 -1.07
C ILE A 274 -27.51 6.77 -0.42
N THR A 275 -26.52 7.62 -0.13
CA THR A 275 -25.30 7.18 0.54
C THR A 275 -25.49 7.27 2.04
N LEU A 276 -25.41 6.13 2.72
CA LEU A 276 -25.47 6.06 4.17
C LEU A 276 -24.14 6.54 4.78
N PRO A 277 -24.16 7.07 6.02
CA PRO A 277 -22.94 7.47 6.71
C PRO A 277 -21.89 6.36 6.74
N ALA A 278 -20.63 6.70 6.48
CA ALA A 278 -19.53 5.75 6.53
C ALA A 278 -19.36 5.20 7.96
N ASP A 279 -18.98 3.93 8.07
CA ASP A 279 -18.66 3.31 9.35
C ASP A 279 -17.18 3.54 9.68
N PRO A 280 -16.85 4.41 10.65
CA PRO A 280 -15.46 4.73 10.97
C PRO A 280 -14.73 3.57 11.68
N GLN A 281 -15.44 2.53 12.11
CA GLN A 281 -14.83 1.38 12.79
C GLN A 281 -14.28 0.34 11.80
N VAL A 282 -14.75 0.36 10.55
CA VAL A 282 -14.27 -0.56 9.52
C VAL A 282 -13.12 0.08 8.75
N ASP A 283 -11.92 -0.45 8.96
CA ASP A 283 -10.71 -0.02 8.26
C ASP A 283 -10.22 -1.11 7.30
N PRO A 284 -10.38 -0.91 5.98
CA PRO A 284 -9.90 -1.86 4.97
C PRO A 284 -8.41 -2.18 5.06
N ARG A 285 -7.59 -1.32 5.68
CA ARG A 285 -6.16 -1.59 5.90
C ARG A 285 -5.90 -2.76 6.85
N LYS A 286 -6.92 -3.23 7.57
CA LYS A 286 -6.84 -4.42 8.43
C LYS A 286 -7.16 -5.73 7.70
N TRP A 287 -7.56 -5.67 6.43
CA TRP A 287 -7.93 -6.85 5.66
C TRP A 287 -6.69 -7.58 5.11
N LEU A 288 -5.92 -8.19 6.01
CA LEU A 288 -4.78 -9.07 5.72
C LEU A 288 -5.17 -10.28 4.85
N PRO A 289 -4.21 -11.05 4.30
CA PRO A 289 -4.55 -12.28 3.58
C PRO A 289 -5.44 -13.20 4.42
N GLY A 290 -6.58 -13.63 3.87
CA GLY A 290 -7.57 -14.45 4.59
C GLY A 290 -9.00 -13.91 4.53
N GLU A 291 -9.88 -14.53 5.31
CA GLU A 291 -11.29 -14.16 5.40
C GLU A 291 -11.53 -13.10 6.48
N HIS A 292 -12.37 -12.12 6.17
CA HIS A 292 -12.76 -11.03 7.06
C HIS A 292 -14.27 -10.96 7.16
N ASN A 293 -14.75 -10.78 8.39
CA ASN A 293 -16.16 -10.65 8.70
C ASN A 293 -16.35 -9.38 9.54
N PHE A 294 -17.25 -8.51 9.13
CA PHE A 294 -17.57 -7.30 9.87
C PHE A 294 -19.06 -6.96 9.75
N GLN A 295 -19.53 -6.14 10.67
CA GLN A 295 -20.90 -5.64 10.66
C GLN A 295 -20.87 -4.14 10.53
N THR A 296 -21.86 -3.60 9.82
CA THR A 296 -22.12 -2.17 9.76
C THR A 296 -23.61 -1.95 9.96
N SER A 297 -23.97 -0.82 10.58
CA SER A 297 -25.36 -0.48 10.87
C SER A 297 -25.60 0.99 10.58
N ASN A 298 -26.67 1.27 9.83
CA ASN A 298 -27.09 2.62 9.53
C ASN A 298 -28.59 2.77 9.77
N LEU A 299 -29.01 3.97 10.18
CA LEU A 299 -30.42 4.30 10.27
C LEU A 299 -31.02 4.44 8.86
N VAL A 300 -32.15 3.80 8.60
CA VAL A 300 -32.95 4.06 7.38
C VAL A 300 -33.65 5.41 7.56
N THR A 301 -33.23 6.41 6.80
CA THR A 301 -33.79 7.78 6.90
C THR A 301 -35.01 7.96 6.01
N ALA A 302 -35.80 9.01 6.28
CA ALA A 302 -36.95 9.37 5.46
C ALA A 302 -36.57 9.80 4.03
N ASP A 303 -35.29 10.06 3.78
CA ASP A 303 -34.76 10.35 2.45
C ASP A 303 -34.74 9.11 1.55
N ALA A 304 -34.95 7.91 2.13
CA ALA A 304 -35.17 6.66 1.42
C ALA A 304 -36.68 6.38 1.28
N PRO A 305 -37.32 6.80 0.17
CA PRO A 305 -38.73 6.53 -0.05
C PRO A 305 -39.03 5.03 -0.09
N GLU A 306 -40.28 4.67 0.14
CA GLU A 306 -40.75 3.29 -0.04
C GLU A 306 -40.41 2.76 -1.43
N GLY A 307 -39.88 1.55 -1.50
CA GLY A 307 -39.49 0.96 -2.77
C GLY A 307 -38.49 -0.18 -2.65
N GLN A 308 -38.11 -0.72 -3.80
CA GLN A 308 -37.05 -1.72 -3.90
C GLN A 308 -35.71 -1.03 -4.13
N TYR A 309 -34.68 -1.53 -3.45
CA TYR A 309 -33.34 -1.01 -3.49
C TYR A 309 -32.33 -2.11 -3.75
N GLN A 310 -31.30 -1.79 -4.52
CA GLN A 310 -30.05 -2.52 -4.49
C GLN A 310 -29.19 -1.97 -3.34
N VAL A 311 -28.63 -2.86 -2.53
CA VAL A 311 -27.67 -2.51 -1.48
C VAL A 311 -26.28 -2.66 -2.06
N VAL A 312 -25.52 -1.58 -2.04
CA VAL A 312 -24.24 -1.49 -2.74
C VAL A 312 -23.15 -1.03 -1.77
N LEU A 313 -21.99 -1.65 -1.82
CA LEU A 313 -20.79 -1.29 -1.07
C LEU A 313 -19.85 -0.46 -1.94
N CYS A 314 -19.52 0.74 -1.46
CA CYS A 314 -18.47 1.59 -1.98
C CYS A 314 -17.25 1.55 -1.06
N LEU A 315 -16.07 1.40 -1.65
CA LEU A 315 -14.77 1.51 -0.97
C LEU A 315 -13.97 2.62 -1.66
N GLY A 316 -14.35 3.86 -1.39
CA GLY A 316 -13.79 5.05 -2.03
C GLY A 316 -12.55 5.59 -1.35
N ASP A 317 -11.83 6.48 -2.03
CA ASP A 317 -10.73 7.21 -1.42
C ASP A 317 -11.28 8.31 -0.47
N PRO A 318 -10.72 8.46 0.75
CA PRO A 318 -11.18 9.47 1.70
C PRO A 318 -10.76 10.91 1.34
N ALA A 319 -9.83 11.11 0.40
CA ALA A 319 -9.37 12.44 0.02
C ALA A 319 -10.49 13.24 -0.68
N PRO A 320 -10.79 14.50 -0.30
CA PRO A 320 -11.93 15.24 -0.85
C PRO A 320 -11.93 15.45 -2.37
N ASP A 321 -10.76 15.52 -2.97
CA ASP A 321 -10.55 15.67 -4.42
C ASP A 321 -10.72 14.35 -5.19
N LEU A 322 -10.65 13.20 -4.49
CA LEU A 322 -10.85 11.87 -5.06
C LEU A 322 -12.16 11.20 -4.64
N ALA A 323 -12.78 11.67 -3.57
CA ALA A 323 -14.00 11.11 -3.03
C ALA A 323 -15.12 11.17 -4.08
N GLY A 324 -15.74 10.03 -4.36
CA GLY A 324 -16.82 9.91 -5.35
C GLY A 324 -16.34 9.74 -6.80
N LEU A 325 -15.03 9.79 -7.06
CA LEU A 325 -14.48 9.44 -8.37
C LEU A 325 -14.39 7.90 -8.52
N PRO A 326 -15.12 7.28 -9.47
CA PRO A 326 -15.20 5.83 -9.61
C PRO A 326 -13.84 5.12 -9.72
N GLU A 327 -12.89 5.71 -10.45
CA GLU A 327 -11.57 5.13 -10.72
C GLU A 327 -10.73 4.91 -9.45
N TYR A 328 -11.07 5.57 -8.34
CA TYR A 328 -10.42 5.40 -7.04
C TYR A 328 -11.15 4.44 -6.10
N ASN A 329 -12.30 3.89 -6.52
CA ASN A 329 -13.02 2.86 -5.78
C ASN A 329 -12.35 1.49 -5.94
N ILE A 330 -12.29 0.74 -4.84
CA ILE A 330 -11.91 -0.68 -4.87
C ILE A 330 -13.09 -1.53 -5.36
N VAL A 331 -12.86 -2.26 -6.45
CA VAL A 331 -13.79 -3.26 -7.00
C VAL A 331 -13.31 -4.66 -6.62
N MET A 332 -14.23 -5.51 -6.22
CA MET A 332 -13.99 -6.90 -5.86
C MET A 332 -14.31 -7.82 -7.05
N GLU A 333 -13.51 -8.88 -7.22
CA GLU A 333 -13.52 -9.70 -8.45
C GLU A 333 -14.68 -10.71 -8.57
N ASN A 334 -15.47 -10.88 -7.51
CA ASN A 334 -16.52 -11.91 -7.47
C ASN A 334 -17.84 -11.54 -8.15
N LEU A 335 -17.88 -10.42 -8.86
CA LEU A 335 -19.06 -9.98 -9.59
C LEU A 335 -18.93 -10.45 -11.04
N GLU A 336 -19.58 -11.59 -11.34
CA GLU A 336 -19.83 -12.01 -12.74
C GLU A 336 -20.66 -10.97 -13.50
N ASP A 337 -21.37 -10.09 -12.79
CA ASP A 337 -22.10 -8.96 -13.34
C ASP A 337 -21.48 -7.64 -12.91
N THR A 338 -20.71 -7.03 -13.81
CA THR A 338 -20.55 -5.58 -13.78
C THR A 338 -21.87 -4.96 -14.26
N GLU A 339 -22.89 -4.90 -13.40
CA GLU A 339 -23.99 -3.94 -13.62
C GLU A 339 -23.50 -2.48 -13.45
N TYR A 340 -22.27 -2.30 -12.91
CA TYR A 340 -21.70 -1.02 -12.51
C TYR A 340 -20.24 -0.78 -12.95
N PRO A 341 -19.82 -1.09 -14.18
CA PRO A 341 -18.42 -0.95 -14.59
C PRO A 341 -17.97 0.52 -14.55
N GLU A 342 -18.90 1.45 -14.84
CA GLU A 342 -18.62 2.89 -14.85
C GLU A 342 -18.49 3.48 -13.44
N LYS A 343 -19.28 3.00 -12.46
CA LYS A 343 -19.25 3.51 -11.07
C LYS A 343 -18.30 2.75 -10.14
N ARG A 344 -17.86 1.55 -10.55
CA ARG A 344 -16.88 0.73 -9.80
C ARG A 344 -17.35 0.47 -8.37
N LEU A 345 -18.57 -0.05 -8.24
CA LEU A 345 -19.24 -0.37 -6.98
C LEU A 345 -19.46 -1.87 -6.80
N ASN A 346 -19.70 -2.32 -5.56
CA ASN A 346 -19.83 -3.74 -5.23
C ASN A 346 -21.26 -4.08 -4.78
N LEU A 347 -22.05 -4.80 -5.58
CA LEU A 347 -23.41 -5.19 -5.22
C LEU A 347 -23.41 -6.20 -4.06
N LEU A 348 -24.20 -5.92 -3.01
CA LEU A 348 -24.34 -6.79 -1.84
C LEU A 348 -25.63 -7.61 -1.84
N GLY A 349 -26.71 -7.05 -2.40
CA GLY A 349 -28.03 -7.68 -2.38
C GLY A 349 -29.16 -6.69 -2.68
N ASN A 350 -30.38 -7.08 -2.29
CA ASN A 350 -31.59 -6.27 -2.48
C ASN A 350 -32.29 -6.04 -1.14
N LEU A 351 -32.99 -4.92 -1.01
CA LEU A 351 -33.74 -4.49 0.17
C LEU A 351 -35.08 -3.90 -0.25
N GLN A 352 -36.17 -4.26 0.42
CA GLN A 352 -37.46 -3.58 0.30
C GLN A 352 -37.63 -2.60 1.47
N ILE A 353 -37.74 -1.30 1.17
CA ILE A 353 -38.11 -0.30 2.17
C ILE A 353 -39.62 -0.14 2.19
N LEU A 354 -40.20 -0.17 3.40
CA LEU A 354 -41.64 -0.05 3.67
C LEU A 354 -41.95 1.27 4.40
N LEU A 355 -43.16 1.79 4.20
CA LEU A 355 -43.71 2.84 5.07
C LEU A 355 -44.06 2.27 6.45
N ASN A 356 -43.92 3.11 7.48
CA ASN A 356 -44.34 2.82 8.85
C ASN A 356 -45.86 2.61 8.97
#